data_AF-A0A9D3U9Y6-F1
#
_entry.id   AF-A0A9D3U9Y6-F1
#
_cell.length_a   1.000
_cell.length_b   1.000
_cell.length_c   1.000
_cell.angle_alpha   90.00
_cell.angle_beta   90.00
_cell.angle_gamma   90.00
#
_symmetry.space_group_name_H-M   'P 1'
#
loop_
_entity.id
_entity.type
_entity.pdbx_description
1 polymer ?
#
loop_
_entity_poly.entity_id
_entity_poly.type
_entity_poly.pdbx_seq_one_letter_code
_entity_poly.pdbx_strand_id
1 'polypeptide(L)'
;MGINDYVSDCFIPSRGLRQGDPLSPYLFLFCAEGLSTLLNEAKRKMMMRRALIGRGKLAVTHILFADDCIIFGDASSEEANTVKKILVEYGLM
;
A
#
# COMPACT_ATOMS: atom_id res chain seq x y z
N MET A 1 11.49 27.69 10.50
CA MET A 1 10.60 26.54 10.83
C MET A 1 11.51 25.38 11.18
N GLY A 2 11.28 24.65 12.27
CA GLY A 2 12.28 23.71 12.79
C GLY A 2 12.38 22.41 11.98
N ILE A 3 13.60 21.96 11.68
CA ILE A 3 13.91 20.57 11.27
C ILE A 3 14.83 20.01 12.37
N ASN A 4 14.41 18.93 13.03
CA ASN A 4 15.20 18.26 14.09
C ASN A 4 15.74 19.22 15.16
N ASP A 5 14.88 20.08 15.73
CA ASP A 5 15.20 21.09 16.76
C ASP A 5 16.07 22.29 16.34
N TYR A 6 16.44 22.40 15.06
CA TYR A 6 17.16 23.59 14.54
C TYR A 6 16.24 24.47 13.70
N VAL A 7 16.34 25.78 13.88
CA VAL A 7 15.63 26.75 13.03
C VAL A 7 16.22 26.70 11.62
N SER A 8 15.49 26.09 10.69
CA SER A 8 15.83 26.12 9.27
C SER A 8 15.03 27.18 8.52
N ASP A 9 15.55 27.56 7.36
CA ASP A 9 14.81 28.32 6.36
C ASP A 9 13.51 27.60 5.96
N CYS A 10 12.56 28.36 5.41
CA CYS A 10 11.27 27.82 4.99
C CYS A 10 11.49 26.75 3.91
N PHE A 11 11.10 25.51 4.20
CA PHE A 11 11.10 24.43 3.22
C PHE A 11 9.67 24.20 2.72
N ILE A 12 9.52 24.02 1.41
CA ILE A 12 8.27 23.62 0.79
C ILE A 12 8.40 22.12 0.48
N PRO A 13 7.64 21.23 1.14
CA PRO A 13 7.69 19.81 0.84
C PRO A 13 7.26 19.58 -0.61
N SER A 14 8.06 18.81 -1.36
CA SER A 14 7.74 18.41 -2.74
C SER A 14 6.88 17.14 -2.80
N ARG A 15 6.86 16.35 -1.72
CA ARG A 15 6.08 15.11 -1.57
C ARG A 15 5.67 14.89 -0.11
N GLY A 16 4.53 14.23 0.06
CA GLY A 16 4.00 13.86 1.38
C GLY A 16 3.35 15.01 2.14
N LEU A 17 2.57 14.65 3.15
CA LEU A 17 2.08 15.59 4.15
C LEU A 17 2.99 15.56 5.37
N ARG A 18 2.96 16.64 6.17
CA ARG A 18 3.66 16.64 7.45
C ARG A 18 3.06 15.59 8.38
N GLN A 19 3.91 14.88 9.11
CA GLN A 19 3.47 14.00 10.19
C GLN A 19 2.66 14.81 11.21
N GLY A 20 1.47 14.33 11.58
CA GLY A 20 0.52 15.06 12.43
C GLY A 20 -0.42 16.00 11.67
N ASP A 21 -0.33 16.08 10.34
CA ASP A 21 -1.33 16.78 9.53
C ASP A 21 -2.67 16.02 9.59
N PRO A 22 -3.78 16.69 9.96
CA PRO A 22 -5.09 16.05 10.07
C PRO A 22 -5.61 15.44 8.76
N LEU A 23 -5.04 15.79 7.61
CA LEU A 23 -5.40 15.22 6.30
C LEU A 23 -4.64 13.93 5.96
N SER A 24 -3.52 13.64 6.64
CA SER A 24 -2.70 12.44 6.38
C SER A 24 -3.48 11.12 6.43
N PRO A 25 -4.40 10.90 7.39
CA PRO A 25 -5.21 9.68 7.43
C PRO A 25 -6.10 9.51 6.20
N TYR A 26 -6.64 10.60 5.65
CA TYR A 26 -7.52 10.55 4.49
C TYR A 26 -6.74 10.25 3.20
N LEU A 27 -5.56 10.87 3.03
CA LEU A 27 -4.68 10.54 1.91
C LEU A 27 -4.22 9.08 1.95
N PHE A 28 -3.91 8.56 3.13
CA PHE A 28 -3.61 7.15 3.30
C PHE A 28 -4.75 6.25 2.79
N LEU A 29 -6.00 6.56 3.15
CA LEU A 29 -7.15 5.78 2.70
C LEU A 29 -7.29 5.79 1.17
N PHE A 30 -7.06 6.92 0.50
CA PHE A 30 -7.10 6.99 -0.97
C PHE A 30 -6.01 6.13 -1.62
N CYS A 31 -4.78 6.22 -1.11
CA CYS A 31 -3.67 5.39 -1.57
C CYS A 31 -3.95 3.90 -1.34
N ALA A 32 -4.42 3.55 -0.14
CA ALA A 32 -4.75 2.18 0.23
C ALA A 32 -5.85 1.60 -0.67
N GLU A 33 -6.91 2.37 -0.96
CA GLU A 33 -7.99 1.95 -1.84
C GLU A 33 -7.52 1.76 -3.29
N GLY A 34 -6.63 2.63 -3.78
CA GLY A 34 -6.03 2.50 -5.11
C GLY A 34 -5.26 1.19 -5.28
N LEU A 35 -4.33 0.91 -4.34
CA LEU A 35 -3.57 -0.34 -4.36
C LEU A 35 -4.47 -1.57 -4.15
N SER A 36 -5.44 -1.48 -3.24
CA SER A 36 -6.44 -2.52 -2.98
C SER A 36 -7.23 -2.87 -4.25
N THR A 37 -7.60 -1.86 -5.04
CA THR A 37 -8.33 -2.05 -6.30
C THR A 37 -7.53 -2.87 -7.31
N LEU A 38 -6.24 -2.55 -7.50
CA LEU A 38 -5.36 -3.29 -8.41
C LEU A 38 -5.18 -4.75 -7.96
N LEU A 39 -4.94 -4.97 -6.67
CA LEU A 39 -4.80 -6.32 -6.10
C LEU A 39 -6.09 -7.13 -6.20
N ASN A 40 -7.24 -6.48 -6.00
CA ASN A 40 -8.55 -7.12 -6.18
C ASN A 40 -8.83 -7.45 -7.64
N GLU A 41 -8.36 -6.66 -8.58
CA GLU A 41 -8.46 -6.98 -9.99
C GLU A 41 -7.63 -8.20 -10.37
N ALA A 42 -6.37 -8.27 -9.92
CA ALA A 42 -5.51 -9.44 -10.13
C ALA A 42 -6.13 -10.71 -9.54
N LYS A 43 -6.74 -10.60 -8.35
CA LYS A 43 -7.54 -11.68 -7.73
C LYS A 43 -8.71 -12.11 -8.62
N ARG A 44 -9.50 -11.16 -9.15
CA ARG A 44 -10.65 -11.47 -10.03
C ARG A 44 -10.19 -12.16 -11.32
N LYS A 45 -9.04 -11.77 -11.85
CA LYS A 45 -8.40 -12.38 -13.03
C LYS A 45 -7.73 -13.73 -12.72
N MET A 46 -7.83 -14.23 -11.49
CA MET A 46 -7.17 -15.46 -11.01
C MET A 46 -5.64 -15.44 -11.16
N MET A 47 -5.04 -14.24 -11.21
CA MET A 47 -3.59 -14.06 -11.28
C MET A 47 -2.93 -14.08 -9.90
N MET A 48 -3.73 -13.97 -8.83
CA MET A 48 -3.28 -14.09 -7.45
C MET A 48 -4.27 -14.91 -6.63
N ARG A 49 -3.75 -15.80 -5.78
CA ARG A 49 -4.55 -16.54 -4.81
C ARG A 49 -4.96 -15.65 -3.64
N ARG A 50 -6.00 -16.07 -2.93
CA ARG A 50 -6.41 -15.47 -1.65
C ARG A 50 -5.98 -16.37 -0.50
N ALA A 51 -5.47 -15.78 0.58
CA ALA A 51 -5.28 -16.49 1.83
C ALA A 51 -6.61 -16.59 2.58
N LEU A 52 -6.87 -17.76 3.15
CA LEU A 52 -7.99 -17.97 4.07
C LEU A 52 -7.48 -17.81 5.49
N ILE A 53 -8.00 -16.82 6.22
CA ILE A 53 -7.57 -16.51 7.59
C ILE A 53 -8.70 -16.81 8.58
N GLY A 54 -8.31 -17.44 9.69
CA GLY A 54 -9.18 -17.69 10.84
C GLY A 54 -10.22 -18.78 10.62
N ARG A 55 -10.97 -19.08 11.69
CA ARG A 55 -12.00 -20.14 11.68
C ARG A 55 -13.17 -19.82 10.74
N GLY A 56 -13.45 -18.54 10.52
CA GLY A 56 -14.47 -18.05 9.57
C GLY A 56 -14.05 -18.06 8.11
N LYS A 57 -12.81 -18.49 7.78
CA LYS A 57 -12.26 -18.52 6.41
C LYS A 57 -12.41 -17.18 5.67
N LEU A 58 -12.04 -16.08 6.33
CA LEU A 58 -12.00 -14.78 5.67
C LEU A 58 -10.97 -14.82 4.55
N ALA A 59 -11.38 -14.49 3.34
CA ALA A 59 -10.52 -14.55 2.18
C ALA A 59 -9.89 -13.18 1.88
N VAL A 60 -8.59 -13.05 2.11
CA VAL A 60 -7.84 -11.80 1.94
C VAL A 60 -6.71 -11.96 0.93
N THR A 61 -6.33 -10.86 0.28
CA THR A 61 -5.14 -10.78 -0.57
C THR A 61 -4.10 -9.81 -0.04
N HIS A 62 -4.49 -8.86 0.82
CA HIS A 62 -3.57 -7.88 1.36
C HIS A 62 -4.07 -7.30 2.69
N ILE A 63 -3.13 -6.73 3.46
CA ILE A 63 -3.35 -5.86 4.60
C ILE A 63 -2.47 -4.63 4.40
N LEU A 64 -3.03 -3.43 4.53
CA LEU A 64 -2.33 -2.17 4.29
C LEU A 64 -2.24 -1.36 5.58
N PHE A 65 -1.05 -0.84 5.85
CA PHE A 65 -0.73 0.12 6.91
C PHE A 65 -0.17 1.38 6.27
N ALA A 66 -0.02 2.46 7.05
CA ALA A 66 0.46 3.75 6.56
C ALA A 66 1.82 3.62 5.84
N ASP A 67 2.73 2.85 6.42
CA ASP A 67 4.11 2.73 5.95
C ASP A 67 4.41 1.36 5.31
N ASP A 68 3.62 0.34 5.62
CA ASP A 68 3.88 -1.05 5.24
C ASP A 68 2.66 -1.73 4.61
N CYS A 69 2.91 -2.73 3.77
CA CYS A 69 1.87 -3.62 3.28
C CYS A 69 2.27 -5.09 3.40
N ILE A 70 1.29 -5.95 3.68
CA ILE A 70 1.45 -7.40 3.66
C ILE A 70 0.56 -7.93 2.54
N ILE A 71 1.17 -8.64 1.58
CA ILE A 71 0.48 -9.23 0.44
C ILE A 71 0.49 -10.76 0.60
N PHE A 72 -0.66 -11.38 0.37
CA PHE A 72 -0.86 -12.82 0.45
C PHE A 72 -1.07 -13.40 -0.94
N GLY A 73 -0.42 -14.53 -1.20
CA GLY A 73 -0.49 -15.29 -2.44
C GLY A 73 0.26 -16.61 -2.31
N ASP A 74 0.23 -17.41 -3.37
CA ASP A 74 1.04 -18.63 -3.43
C ASP A 74 2.52 -18.26 -3.64
N ALA A 75 3.42 -19.07 -3.09
CA ALA A 75 4.87 -18.89 -3.24
C ALA A 75 5.35 -19.35 -4.63
N SER A 76 4.85 -18.68 -5.67
CA SER A 76 5.18 -18.94 -7.08
C SER A 76 5.84 -17.72 -7.74
N SER A 77 6.67 -17.99 -8.74
CA SER A 77 7.30 -16.95 -9.57
C SER A 77 6.28 -16.10 -10.32
N GLU A 78 5.17 -16.70 -10.73
CA GLU A 78 4.10 -16.08 -11.49
C GLU A 78 3.34 -15.05 -10.64
N GLU A 79 2.97 -15.41 -9.41
CA GLU A 79 2.30 -14.49 -8.49
C GLU A 79 3.25 -13.38 -8.03
N ALA A 80 4.52 -13.71 -7.75
CA ALA A 80 5.53 -12.69 -7.42
C ALA A 80 5.72 -11.66 -8.54
N ASN A 81 5.77 -12.12 -9.80
CA ASN A 81 5.84 -11.23 -10.96
C ASN A 81 4.56 -10.40 -11.14
N THR A 82 3.40 -10.95 -10.77
CA THR A 82 2.13 -10.23 -10.81
C THR A 82 2.12 -9.10 -9.77
N VAL A 83 2.53 -9.39 -8.53
CA VAL A 83 2.71 -8.37 -7.49
C VAL A 83 3.68 -7.29 -7.94
N LYS A 84 4.83 -7.67 -8.51
CA LYS A 84 5.79 -6.70 -9.05
C LYS A 84 5.18 -5.76 -10.08
N LYS A 85 4.40 -6.29 -11.05
CA LYS A 85 3.73 -5.48 -12.07
C LYS A 85 2.73 -4.49 -11.45
N ILE A 86 1.95 -4.94 -10.47
CA ILE A 86 1.00 -4.08 -9.75
C ILE A 86 1.73 -2.96 -9.03
N LEU A 87 2.85 -3.25 -8.36
CA LEU A 87 3.63 -2.23 -7.66
C LEU A 87 4.25 -1.20 -8.61
N VAL A 88 4.73 -1.63 -9.78
CA VAL A 88 5.20 -0.72 -10.84
C VAL A 88 4.05 0.15 -11.37
N GLU A 89 2.88 -0.44 -11.65
CA GLU A 89 1.71 0.29 -12.14
C GLU A 89 1.20 1.32 -11.14
N TYR A 90 1.21 0.97 -9.86
CA TYR A 90 0.83 1.87 -8.77
C TYR A 90 1.89 2.97 -8.51
N GLY A 91 3.12 2.81 -9.00
CA GLY A 91 4.20 3.78 -8.86
C GLY A 91 5.07 3.62 -7.60
N LEU A 92 5.08 2.43 -6.99
CA LEU A 92 5.93 2.10 -5.85
C LEU A 92 7.27 1.44 -6.23
N MET A 93 7.47 1.06 -7.51
CA MET A 93 8.67 0.38 -7.98
C MET A 93 9.15 0.89 -9.34
#